data_AF-A0A7X7QK68-F1
#
_entry.id   AF-A0A7X7QK68-F1
#
_cell.length_a   1.000
_cell.length_b   1.000
_cell.length_c   1.000
_cell.angle_alpha   90.00
_cell.angle_beta   90.00
_cell.angle_gamma   90.00
#
_symmetry.space_group_name_H-M   'P 1'
#
loop_
_entity.id
_entity.type
_entity.pdbx_description
1 polymer ?
#
loop_
_entity_poly.entity_id
_entity_poly.type
_entity_poly.pdbx_seq_one_letter_code
_entity_poly.pdbx_strand_id
1 'polypeptide(L)'
;MLTILFSMLVGVVLAGGLQVAWPGHPVVVGLVWLLGFIGTSIAINLVIRKRLEAIFKAVQAHIEQSQSQLRRRAMQQRLTGDNRGALQKIEAEQDRSIREAVAILDGIAPIKKWNLLAERQANTLKGQLYYQIKDFEAAQRCLDRSLVPTPDPLTLAMKMALLYRAEKFDDIDKAFRRGVKRFKDDKGTLIYALYSWILVKRDRVADAIAVLDEGRTRTEDETLRTNWQHLTNNRVRHFSNAGLGETWYALHLEEPRPVKIRQTRFSGPARRR
;
A
#
# COMPACT_ATOMS: atom_id res chain seq x y z
N MET A 1 -17.75 -4.54 16.68
CA MET A 1 -18.47 -4.07 17.90
C MET A 1 -19.63 -4.99 18.23
N LEU A 2 -20.47 -5.37 17.25
CA LEU A 2 -21.57 -6.33 17.46
C LEU A 2 -21.14 -7.71 17.96
N THR A 3 -19.94 -8.19 17.59
CA THR A 3 -19.41 -9.47 18.07
C THR A 3 -19.31 -9.54 19.59
N ILE A 4 -18.82 -8.46 20.23
CA ILE A 4 -18.64 -8.38 21.69
C ILE A 4 -20.00 -8.28 22.38
N LEU A 5 -20.92 -7.49 21.84
CA LEU A 5 -22.27 -7.35 22.40
C LEU A 5 -23.05 -8.67 22.32
N PHE A 6 -22.95 -9.38 21.20
CA PHE A 6 -23.64 -10.65 21.00
C PHE A 6 -23.03 -11.76 21.85
N SER A 7 -21.69 -11.84 21.94
CA SER A 7 -21.04 -12.81 22.81
C SER A 7 -21.29 -12.53 24.29
N MET A 8 -21.37 -11.26 24.70
CA MET A 8 -21.72 -10.87 26.07
C MET A 8 -23.16 -11.26 26.41
N LEU A 9 -24.10 -11.05 25.48
CA LEU A 9 -25.49 -11.46 25.65
C LEU A 9 -25.63 -12.99 25.74
N VAL A 10 -24.92 -13.76 24.90
CA VAL A 10 -24.89 -15.23 25.00
C VAL A 10 -24.29 -15.70 26.31
N GLY A 11 -23.20 -15.08 26.77
CA GLY A 11 -22.62 -15.37 28.09
C GLY A 11 -23.63 -15.13 29.22
N VAL A 12 -24.34 -14.00 29.20
CA VAL A 12 -25.35 -13.65 30.22
C VAL A 12 -26.53 -14.62 30.21
N VAL A 13 -27.03 -15.02 29.04
CA VAL A 13 -28.13 -15.99 28.93
C VAL A 13 -27.73 -17.36 29.46
N LEU A 14 -26.53 -17.85 29.12
CA LEU A 14 -26.02 -19.14 29.60
C LEU A 14 -25.80 -19.14 31.13
N ALA A 15 -25.24 -18.06 31.66
CA ALA A 15 -25.00 -17.90 33.09
C ALA A 15 -26.30 -17.76 33.89
N GLY A 16 -27.25 -16.95 33.39
CA GLY A 16 -28.56 -16.78 34.00
C GLY A 16 -29.38 -18.06 34.00
N GLY A 17 -29.39 -18.80 32.89
CA GLY A 17 -30.05 -20.11 32.80
C GLY A 17 -29.46 -21.11 33.79
N LEU A 18 -28.13 -21.15 33.93
CA LEU A 18 -27.46 -22.03 34.89
C LEU A 18 -27.73 -21.63 36.35
N GLN A 19 -27.78 -20.34 36.67
CA GLN A 19 -28.10 -19.86 38.01
C GLN A 19 -29.53 -20.22 38.42
N VAL A 20 -30.49 -20.22 37.48
CA VAL A 20 -31.88 -20.63 37.73
C VAL A 20 -31.98 -22.15 37.89
N ALA A 21 -31.26 -22.92 37.06
CA ALA A 21 -31.29 -24.38 37.10
C ALA A 21 -30.49 -24.98 38.29
N TRP A 22 -29.41 -24.32 38.70
CA TRP A 22 -28.51 -24.79 39.76
C TRP A 22 -28.01 -23.63 40.64
N PRO A 23 -28.85 -23.14 41.56
CA PRO A 23 -28.49 -22.04 42.45
C PRO A 23 -27.41 -22.46 43.47
N GLY A 24 -26.52 -21.53 43.83
CA GLY A 24 -25.52 -21.71 44.89
C GLY A 24 -24.07 -21.94 44.43
N HIS A 25 -23.81 -21.99 43.11
CA HIS A 25 -22.46 -22.21 42.56
C HIS A 25 -21.94 -21.01 41.73
N PRO A 26 -21.64 -19.86 42.37
CA PRO A 26 -21.27 -18.63 41.67
C PRO A 26 -20.00 -18.76 40.82
N VAL A 27 -19.04 -19.60 41.24
CA VAL A 27 -17.80 -19.86 40.47
C VAL A 27 -18.08 -20.59 39.15
N VAL A 28 -18.98 -21.59 39.17
CA VAL A 28 -19.34 -22.37 37.97
C VAL A 28 -20.14 -21.50 36.99
N VAL A 29 -21.05 -20.67 37.50
CA VAL A 29 -21.80 -19.69 36.71
C VAL A 29 -20.87 -18.67 36.04
N GLY A 30 -19.85 -18.19 36.76
CA GLY A 30 -18.81 -17.33 36.19
C GLY A 30 -18.00 -18.00 35.08
N LEU A 31 -17.63 -19.27 35.23
CA LEU A 31 -16.91 -20.04 34.21
C LEU A 31 -17.77 -20.29 32.96
N VAL A 32 -19.06 -20.61 33.13
CA VAL A 32 -19.98 -20.84 32.00
C VAL A 32 -20.26 -19.53 31.25
N TRP A 33 -20.37 -18.40 31.95
CA TRP A 33 -20.41 -17.08 31.32
C TRP A 33 -19.18 -16.85 30.43
N LEU A 34 -17.98 -17.08 30.99
CA LEU A 34 -16.71 -16.86 30.30
C LEU A 34 -16.56 -17.79 29.08
N LEU A 35 -16.88 -19.07 29.23
CA LEU A 35 -16.83 -20.05 28.13
C LEU A 35 -17.84 -19.72 27.03
N GLY A 36 -19.06 -19.33 27.40
CA GLY A 36 -20.08 -18.87 26.45
C GLY A 36 -19.65 -17.62 25.69
N PHE A 37 -19.06 -16.65 26.39
CA PHE A 37 -18.52 -15.43 25.80
C PHE A 37 -17.36 -15.71 24.85
N ILE A 38 -16.35 -16.47 25.30
CA ILE A 38 -15.15 -16.78 24.51
C ILE A 38 -15.51 -17.65 23.31
N GLY A 39 -16.27 -18.72 23.51
CA GLY A 39 -16.65 -19.64 22.44
C GLY A 39 -17.44 -18.94 21.32
N THR A 40 -18.41 -18.12 21.68
CA THR A 40 -19.21 -17.34 20.71
C THR A 40 -18.36 -16.30 20.00
N SER A 41 -17.47 -15.61 20.72
CA SER A 41 -16.55 -14.63 20.14
C SER A 41 -15.61 -15.28 19.11
N ILE A 42 -15.06 -16.46 19.42
CA ILE A 42 -14.21 -17.24 18.52
C ILE A 42 -14.99 -17.66 17.27
N ALA A 43 -16.19 -18.23 17.44
CA ALA A 43 -17.01 -18.70 16.32
C ALA A 43 -17.36 -17.56 15.35
N ILE A 44 -17.83 -16.41 15.86
CA ILE A 44 -18.14 -15.24 15.04
C ILE A 44 -16.89 -14.72 14.32
N ASN A 45 -15.75 -14.62 15.02
CA ASN A 45 -14.49 -14.18 14.41
C ASN A 45 -14.01 -15.12 13.31
N LEU A 46 -14.15 -16.45 13.47
CA LEU A 46 -13.79 -17.42 12.44
C LEU A 46 -14.66 -17.27 11.19
N VAL A 47 -15.97 -17.06 11.35
CA VAL A 47 -16.89 -16.84 10.21
C VAL A 47 -16.54 -15.55 9.47
N ILE A 48 -16.30 -14.46 10.20
CA ILE A 48 -15.90 -13.17 9.62
C ILE A 48 -14.58 -13.33 8.87
N ARG A 49 -13.59 -13.99 9.48
CA ARG A 49 -12.28 -14.22 8.88
C ARG A 49 -12.40 -14.99 7.57
N LYS A 50 -13.14 -16.10 7.54
CA LYS A 50 -13.38 -16.88 6.31
C LYS A 50 -14.03 -16.05 5.21
N ARG A 51 -15.01 -15.22 5.55
CA ARG A 51 -15.67 -14.33 4.58
C ARG A 51 -14.72 -13.27 4.04
N LEU A 52 -13.90 -12.66 4.91
CA LEU A 52 -12.89 -11.69 4.49
C LEU A 52 -11.83 -12.32 3.59
N GLU A 53 -11.30 -13.49 3.99
CA GLU A 53 -10.35 -14.26 3.19
C GLU A 53 -10.93 -14.60 1.81
N ALA A 54 -12.21 -14.97 1.73
CA ALA A 54 -12.88 -15.21 0.45
C ALA A 54 -12.92 -13.96 -0.44
N ILE A 55 -13.23 -12.78 0.12
CA ILE A 55 -13.25 -11.52 -0.63
C ILE A 55 -11.85 -11.14 -1.10
N PHE A 56 -10.84 -11.15 -0.21
CA PHE A 56 -9.46 -10.84 -0.59
C PHE A 56 -8.92 -11.82 -1.62
N LYS A 57 -9.24 -13.11 -1.50
CA LYS A 57 -8.87 -14.13 -2.50
C LYS A 57 -9.55 -13.87 -3.84
N ALA A 58 -10.82 -13.45 -3.86
CA ALA A 58 -11.52 -13.10 -5.09
C ALA A 58 -10.87 -11.88 -5.78
N VAL A 59 -10.48 -10.86 -5.00
CA VAL A 59 -9.76 -9.69 -5.51
C VAL A 59 -8.39 -10.09 -6.07
N GLN A 60 -7.65 -10.90 -5.34
CA GLN A 60 -6.35 -11.39 -5.78
C GLN A 60 -6.46 -12.21 -7.07
N ALA A 61 -7.42 -13.13 -7.14
CA ALA A 61 -7.68 -13.92 -8.35
C ALA A 61 -8.06 -13.03 -9.54
N HIS A 62 -8.88 -12.00 -9.32
CA HIS A 62 -9.25 -11.04 -10.37
C HIS A 62 -8.05 -10.24 -10.89
N ILE A 63 -7.19 -9.75 -9.98
CA ILE A 63 -5.98 -9.02 -10.35
C ILE A 63 -5.00 -9.93 -11.10
N GLU A 64 -4.77 -11.14 -10.62
CA GLU A 64 -3.88 -12.13 -11.27
C GLU A 64 -4.38 -12.49 -12.67
N GLN A 65 -5.67 -12.77 -12.81
CA GLN A 65 -6.32 -13.04 -14.08
C GLN A 65 -6.15 -11.86 -15.03
N SER A 66 -6.47 -10.64 -14.58
CA SER A 66 -6.37 -9.43 -15.38
C SER A 66 -4.93 -9.14 -15.82
N GLN A 67 -3.96 -9.27 -14.91
CA GLN A 67 -2.54 -9.11 -15.25
C GLN A 67 -2.07 -10.15 -16.28
N SER A 68 -2.54 -11.40 -16.17
CA SER A 68 -2.19 -12.45 -17.15
C SER A 68 -2.74 -12.13 -18.54
N GLN A 69 -3.96 -11.61 -18.62
CA GLN A 69 -4.60 -11.20 -19.87
C GLN A 69 -3.89 -9.99 -20.49
N LEU A 70 -3.60 -8.96 -19.69
CA LEU A 70 -2.85 -7.78 -20.11
C LEU A 70 -1.44 -8.16 -20.61
N ARG A 71 -0.73 -9.05 -19.91
CA ARG A 71 0.60 -9.53 -20.35
C ARG A 71 0.54 -10.25 -21.69
N ARG A 72 -0.46 -11.13 -21.89
CA ARG A 72 -0.66 -11.85 -23.16
C ARG A 72 -0.94 -10.87 -24.31
N ARG A 73 -1.82 -9.88 -24.09
CA ARG A 73 -2.13 -8.85 -25.09
C ARG A 73 -0.95 -7.95 -25.39
N ALA A 74 -0.22 -7.50 -24.37
CA ALA A 74 0.99 -6.72 -24.54
C ALA A 74 2.05 -7.49 -25.36
N MET A 75 2.20 -8.79 -25.13
CA MET A 75 3.09 -9.64 -25.92
C MET A 75 2.63 -9.78 -27.37
N GLN A 76 1.34 -10.00 -27.61
CA GLN A 76 0.78 -10.07 -28.96
C GLN A 76 0.97 -8.75 -29.72
N GLN A 77 0.71 -7.61 -29.08
CA GLN A 77 0.84 -6.29 -29.70
C GLN A 77 2.29 -5.92 -30.00
N ARG A 78 3.25 -6.33 -29.16
CA ARG A 78 4.69 -6.19 -29.46
C ARG A 78 5.08 -6.88 -30.76
N LEU A 79 4.37 -7.95 -31.17
CA LEU A 79 4.60 -8.64 -32.43
C LEU A 79 3.90 -7.96 -33.63
N THR A 80 2.84 -7.17 -33.39
CA THR A 80 2.00 -6.58 -34.46
C THR A 80 2.41 -5.16 -34.86
N GLY A 81 3.25 -4.46 -34.06
CA GLY A 81 3.86 -3.18 -34.43
C GLY A 81 2.97 -1.93 -34.35
N ASP A 82 1.67 -2.06 -34.05
CA ASP A 82 0.77 -0.93 -33.83
C ASP A 82 0.85 -0.47 -32.36
N ASN A 83 1.49 0.68 -32.12
CA ASN A 83 2.00 1.01 -30.79
C ASN A 83 1.17 2.01 -29.97
N ARG A 84 0.45 2.97 -30.56
CA ARG A 84 -0.19 4.06 -29.77
C ARG A 84 -1.63 3.75 -29.34
N GLY A 85 -2.50 3.34 -30.27
CA GLY A 85 -3.88 2.98 -29.95
C GLY A 85 -3.96 1.70 -29.10
N ALA A 86 -2.98 0.82 -29.25
CA ALA A 86 -2.81 -0.39 -28.48
C ALA A 86 -2.50 -0.11 -26.98
N LEU A 87 -1.60 0.83 -26.69
CA LEU A 87 -1.25 1.22 -25.32
C LEU A 87 -2.43 1.85 -24.58
N GLN A 88 -3.17 2.75 -25.22
CA GLN A 88 -4.37 3.34 -24.62
C GLN A 88 -5.44 2.31 -24.28
N LYS A 89 -5.61 1.27 -25.12
CA LYS A 89 -6.54 0.17 -24.83
C LYS A 89 -6.09 -0.66 -23.63
N ILE A 90 -4.79 -0.92 -23.50
CA ILE A 90 -4.22 -1.62 -22.34
C ILE A 90 -4.45 -0.81 -21.06
N GLU A 91 -4.19 0.50 -21.08
CA GLU A 91 -4.41 1.38 -19.93
C GLU A 91 -5.89 1.42 -19.53
N ALA A 92 -6.81 1.59 -20.49
CA ALA A 92 -8.24 1.61 -20.22
C ALA A 92 -8.76 0.27 -19.65
N GLU A 93 -8.19 -0.86 -20.09
CA GLU A 93 -8.53 -2.18 -19.57
C GLU A 93 -7.95 -2.40 -18.16
N GLN A 94 -6.72 -1.94 -17.91
CA GLN A 94 -6.12 -1.96 -16.58
C GLN A 94 -6.96 -1.13 -15.60
N ASP A 95 -7.38 0.07 -15.99
CA ASP A 95 -8.25 0.93 -15.19
C ASP A 95 -9.58 0.25 -14.86
N ARG A 96 -10.21 -0.40 -15.85
CA ARG A 96 -11.46 -1.13 -15.66
C ARG A 96 -11.28 -2.29 -14.68
N SER A 97 -10.24 -3.11 -14.88
CA SER A 97 -9.94 -4.25 -14.01
C SER A 97 -9.74 -3.80 -12.56
N ILE A 98 -9.04 -2.69 -12.35
CA ILE A 98 -8.81 -2.14 -11.02
C ILE A 98 -10.12 -1.64 -10.38
N ARG A 99 -11.00 -0.98 -11.16
CA ARG A 99 -12.33 -0.57 -10.66
C ARG A 99 -13.20 -1.77 -10.30
N GLU A 100 -13.15 -2.85 -11.07
CA GLU A 100 -13.82 -4.11 -10.74
C GLU A 100 -13.27 -4.76 -9.46
N ALA A 101 -11.94 -4.76 -9.28
CA ALA A 101 -11.31 -5.22 -8.04
C ALA A 101 -11.81 -4.44 -6.81
N VAL A 102 -11.95 -3.12 -6.96
CA VAL A 102 -12.51 -2.27 -5.90
C VAL A 102 -13.98 -2.60 -5.62
N ALA A 103 -14.78 -2.87 -6.66
CA ALA A 103 -16.18 -3.27 -6.50
C ALA A 103 -16.31 -4.61 -5.76
N ILE A 104 -15.41 -5.57 -5.99
CA ILE A 104 -15.36 -6.81 -5.20
C ILE A 104 -15.09 -6.50 -3.73
N LEU A 105 -14.20 -5.55 -3.43
CA LEU A 105 -13.91 -5.10 -2.06
C LEU A 105 -15.09 -4.35 -1.41
N ASP A 106 -16.07 -3.85 -2.15
CA ASP A 106 -17.32 -3.30 -1.58
C ASP A 106 -18.17 -4.37 -0.89
N GLY A 107 -17.96 -5.65 -1.20
CA GLY A 107 -18.54 -6.80 -0.49
C GLY A 107 -18.19 -6.87 1.01
N ILE A 108 -17.25 -6.04 1.49
CA ILE A 108 -16.86 -5.93 2.91
C ILE A 108 -17.86 -5.06 3.71
N ALA A 109 -18.68 -4.24 3.05
CA ALA A 109 -19.67 -3.37 3.71
C ALA A 109 -20.54 -4.06 4.79
N PRO A 110 -21.12 -5.26 4.57
CA PRO A 110 -21.87 -5.96 5.62
C PRO A 110 -20.98 -6.45 6.78
N ILE A 111 -19.70 -6.71 6.54
CA ILE A 111 -18.74 -7.21 7.55
C ILE A 111 -18.28 -6.07 8.48
N LYS A 112 -18.28 -4.82 8.01
CA LYS A 112 -17.90 -3.62 8.79
C LYS A 112 -18.51 -3.57 10.18
N LYS A 113 -19.80 -3.90 10.30
CA LYS A 113 -20.55 -3.85 11.57
C LYS A 113 -19.96 -4.81 12.63
N TRP A 114 -19.32 -5.87 12.16
CA TRP A 114 -18.70 -6.89 12.98
C TRP A 114 -17.22 -6.62 13.22
N ASN A 115 -16.47 -6.22 12.19
CA ASN A 115 -15.03 -5.99 12.23
C ASN A 115 -14.62 -4.66 11.57
N LEU A 116 -14.34 -3.64 12.40
CA LEU A 116 -13.86 -2.33 11.93
C LEU A 116 -12.46 -2.40 11.31
N LEU A 117 -11.61 -3.33 11.78
CA LEU A 117 -10.26 -3.49 11.23
C LEU A 117 -10.29 -3.99 9.79
N ALA A 118 -11.27 -4.84 9.46
CA ALA A 118 -11.47 -5.33 8.11
C ALA A 118 -11.82 -4.22 7.11
N GLU A 119 -12.64 -3.25 7.52
CA GLU A 119 -12.91 -2.06 6.72
C GLU A 119 -11.63 -1.25 6.50
N ARG A 120 -10.81 -1.06 7.52
CA ARG A 120 -9.52 -0.35 7.40
C ARG A 120 -8.55 -1.08 6.46
N GLN A 121 -8.52 -2.41 6.50
CA GLN A 121 -7.74 -3.23 5.57
C GLN A 121 -8.24 -3.05 4.14
N ALA A 122 -9.55 -3.14 3.92
CA ALA A 122 -10.18 -2.91 2.62
C ALA A 122 -9.86 -1.52 2.07
N ASN A 123 -9.98 -0.49 2.90
CA ASN A 123 -9.68 0.89 2.53
C ASN A 123 -8.20 1.09 2.18
N THR A 124 -7.28 0.39 2.85
CA THR A 124 -5.86 0.40 2.48
C THR A 124 -5.67 -0.11 1.06
N LEU A 125 -6.25 -1.28 0.73
CA LEU A 125 -6.11 -1.87 -0.60
C LEU A 125 -6.83 -1.06 -1.68
N LYS A 126 -8.07 -0.60 -1.42
CA LYS A 126 -8.78 0.31 -2.34
C LYS A 126 -7.98 1.58 -2.59
N GLY A 127 -7.37 2.14 -1.55
CA GLY A 127 -6.51 3.30 -1.63
C GLY A 127 -5.32 3.09 -2.57
N GLN A 128 -4.60 1.97 -2.42
CA GLN A 128 -3.50 1.58 -3.30
C GLN A 128 -3.97 1.39 -4.76
N LEU A 129 -5.10 0.70 -4.95
CA LEU A 129 -5.68 0.42 -6.26
C LEU A 129 -6.09 1.71 -6.99
N TYR A 130 -6.82 2.61 -6.32
CA TYR A 130 -7.16 3.92 -6.89
C TYR A 130 -5.92 4.76 -7.19
N TYR A 131 -4.90 4.68 -6.33
CA TYR A 131 -3.63 5.39 -6.55
C TYR A 131 -2.95 4.92 -7.85
N GLN A 132 -2.94 3.61 -8.10
CA GLN A 132 -2.33 2.98 -9.27
C GLN A 132 -2.95 3.47 -10.59
N ILE A 133 -4.25 3.72 -10.62
CA ILE A 133 -4.97 4.28 -11.78
C ILE A 133 -5.01 5.81 -11.77
N LYS A 134 -4.19 6.44 -10.92
CA LYS A 134 -4.07 7.90 -10.76
C LYS A 134 -5.39 8.59 -10.35
N ASP A 135 -6.35 7.86 -9.80
CA ASP A 135 -7.56 8.39 -9.19
C ASP A 135 -7.23 8.87 -7.76
N PHE A 136 -6.43 9.94 -7.68
CA PHE A 136 -5.85 10.40 -6.42
C PHE A 136 -6.89 10.87 -5.40
N GLU A 137 -8.03 11.37 -5.87
CA GLU A 137 -9.12 11.82 -5.01
C GLU A 137 -9.80 10.63 -4.31
N ALA A 138 -10.12 9.57 -5.07
CA ALA A 138 -10.65 8.33 -4.49
C ALA A 138 -9.60 7.64 -3.60
N ALA A 139 -8.34 7.62 -4.04
CA ALA A 139 -7.23 7.10 -3.26
C ALA A 139 -7.12 7.79 -1.90
N GLN A 140 -7.18 9.13 -1.87
CA GLN A 140 -7.12 9.91 -0.64
C GLN A 140 -8.29 9.60 0.30
N ARG A 141 -9.53 9.59 -0.21
CA ARG A 141 -10.71 9.24 0.60
C ARG A 141 -10.58 7.87 1.28
N CYS A 142 -10.06 6.88 0.55
CA CYS A 142 -9.82 5.54 1.09
C CYS A 142 -8.64 5.54 2.08
N LEU A 143 -7.52 6.17 1.74
CA LEU A 143 -6.31 6.16 2.55
C LEU A 143 -6.44 6.96 3.86
N ASP A 144 -7.33 7.95 3.93
CA ASP A 144 -7.65 8.65 5.19
C ASP A 144 -8.35 7.74 6.20
N ARG A 145 -9.05 6.70 5.71
CA ARG A 145 -9.76 5.69 6.50
C ARG A 145 -9.06 4.33 6.50
N SER A 146 -7.79 4.29 6.11
CA SER A 146 -6.98 3.07 6.02
C SER A 146 -6.54 2.55 7.39
N LEU A 147 -5.79 1.46 7.38
CA LEU A 147 -5.09 0.98 8.56
C LEU A 147 -4.16 2.05 9.15
N VAL A 148 -4.21 2.16 10.48
CA VAL A 148 -3.29 2.95 11.28
C VAL A 148 -2.76 2.03 12.40
N PRO A 149 -1.44 1.84 12.51
CA PRO A 149 -0.39 2.47 11.71
C PRO A 149 -0.27 1.81 10.31
N THR A 150 0.11 2.58 9.27
CA THR A 150 0.19 2.14 7.86
C THR A 150 1.07 0.90 7.68
N PRO A 151 0.58 -0.19 7.05
CA PRO A 151 1.20 -1.51 7.15
C PRO A 151 2.57 -1.62 6.45
N ASP A 152 2.75 -0.93 5.34
CA ASP A 152 3.94 -1.03 4.49
C ASP A 152 4.51 0.36 4.09
N PRO A 153 5.81 0.43 3.71
CA PRO A 153 6.46 1.69 3.35
C PRO A 153 5.87 2.37 2.10
N LEU A 154 5.47 1.59 1.10
CA LEU A 154 4.96 2.11 -0.17
C LEU A 154 3.64 2.84 0.04
N THR A 155 2.71 2.26 0.80
CA THR A 155 1.45 2.93 1.17
C THR A 155 1.70 4.21 1.95
N LEU A 156 2.69 4.22 2.85
CA LEU A 156 3.05 5.45 3.56
C LEU A 156 3.58 6.50 2.60
N ALA A 157 4.44 6.11 1.65
CA ALA A 157 4.97 6.99 0.62
C ALA A 157 3.86 7.53 -0.31
N MET A 158 2.88 6.69 -0.70
CA MET A 158 1.69 7.14 -1.43
C MET A 158 0.91 8.19 -0.65
N LYS A 159 0.67 7.97 0.65
CA LYS A 159 0.00 8.96 1.52
C LYS A 159 0.81 10.26 1.61
N MET A 160 2.13 10.18 1.76
CA MET A 160 3.01 11.37 1.74
C MET A 160 2.96 12.10 0.40
N ALA A 161 2.91 11.39 -0.72
CA ALA A 161 2.76 11.98 -2.05
C ALA A 161 1.39 12.67 -2.24
N LEU A 162 0.30 12.11 -1.70
CA LEU A 162 -1.00 12.80 -1.66
C LEU A 162 -0.97 14.05 -0.79
N LEU A 163 -0.32 13.99 0.39
CA LEU A 163 -0.14 15.16 1.25
C LEU A 163 0.70 16.25 0.57
N TYR A 164 1.72 15.87 -0.20
CA TYR A 164 2.50 16.80 -1.02
C TYR A 164 1.64 17.49 -2.07
N ARG A 165 0.81 16.75 -2.80
CA ARG A 165 -0.15 17.30 -3.78
C ARG A 165 -1.18 18.23 -3.13
N ALA A 166 -1.53 17.97 -1.88
CA ALA A 166 -2.44 18.80 -1.08
C ALA A 166 -1.73 19.93 -0.31
N GLU A 167 -0.41 20.09 -0.49
CA GLU A 167 0.43 21.11 0.16
C GLU A 167 0.40 21.05 1.71
N LYS A 168 0.09 19.89 2.29
CA LYS A 168 0.01 19.67 3.75
C LYS A 168 1.35 19.28 4.36
N PHE A 169 2.33 20.17 4.27
CA PHE A 169 3.72 19.86 4.61
C PHE A 169 3.95 19.45 6.08
N ASP A 170 3.24 20.06 7.03
CA ASP A 170 3.35 19.68 8.46
C ASP A 170 2.95 18.21 8.69
N ASP A 171 1.98 17.71 7.93
CA ASP A 171 1.55 16.33 8.02
C ASP A 171 2.53 15.37 7.32
N ILE A 172 3.25 15.84 6.30
CA ILE A 172 4.36 15.10 5.67
C ILE A 172 5.48 14.92 6.68
N ASP A 173 5.87 15.96 7.42
CA ASP A 173 6.92 15.89 8.44
C ASP A 173 6.56 14.88 9.55
N LYS A 174 5.29 14.88 9.99
CA LYS A 174 4.78 13.89 10.96
C LYS A 174 4.79 12.48 10.37
N ALA A 175 4.38 12.31 9.12
CA ALA A 175 4.37 11.02 8.42
C ALA A 175 5.79 10.47 8.25
N PHE A 176 6.75 11.31 7.85
CA PHE A 176 8.17 10.98 7.74
C PHE A 176 8.72 10.49 9.08
N ARG A 177 8.58 11.28 10.17
CA ARG A 177 9.08 10.92 11.51
C ARG A 177 8.50 9.59 12.01
N ARG A 178 7.20 9.36 11.80
CA ARG A 178 6.55 8.07 12.13
C ARG A 178 7.06 6.94 11.25
N GLY A 179 7.27 7.21 9.96
CA GLY A 179 7.78 6.27 8.97
C GLY A 179 9.15 5.74 9.33
N VAL A 180 10.14 6.61 9.52
CA VAL A 180 11.53 6.22 9.84
C VAL A 180 11.67 5.59 11.23
N LYS A 181 10.73 5.87 12.15
CA LYS A 181 10.66 5.16 13.44
C LYS A 181 10.19 3.72 13.25
N ARG A 182 9.25 3.48 12.34
CA ARG A 182 8.63 2.16 12.12
C ARG A 182 9.41 1.28 11.15
N PHE A 183 9.78 1.83 10.00
CA PHE A 183 10.43 1.11 8.91
C PHE A 183 11.93 1.33 9.02
N LYS A 184 12.63 0.26 9.42
CA LYS A 184 14.07 0.22 9.59
C LYS A 184 14.74 -0.33 8.34
N ASP A 185 16.04 -0.07 8.24
CA ASP A 185 16.90 -0.62 7.20
C ASP A 185 16.37 -0.30 5.79
N ASP A 186 16.47 -1.24 4.86
CA ASP A 186 16.01 -1.15 3.47
C ASP A 186 14.55 -0.68 3.32
N LYS A 187 13.67 -1.04 4.25
CA LYS A 187 12.25 -0.63 4.24
C LYS A 187 12.06 0.87 4.44
N GLY A 188 13.04 1.55 5.03
CA GLY A 188 13.02 2.99 5.22
C GLY A 188 13.42 3.78 3.96
N THR A 189 14.09 3.15 2.99
CA THR A 189 14.74 3.82 1.85
C THR A 189 13.78 4.72 1.08
N LEU A 190 12.60 4.19 0.70
CA LEU A 190 11.60 4.95 -0.07
C LEU A 190 11.09 6.19 0.69
N ILE A 191 11.02 6.12 2.01
CA ILE A 191 10.53 7.21 2.87
C ILE A 191 11.58 8.33 2.94
N TYR A 192 12.85 7.98 3.13
CA TYR A 192 13.96 8.95 3.07
C TYR A 192 14.09 9.58 1.68
N ALA A 193 13.99 8.76 0.62
CA ALA A 193 14.07 9.22 -0.76
C ALA A 193 12.96 10.22 -1.11
N LEU A 194 11.71 9.90 -0.73
CA LEU A 194 10.58 10.77 -0.97
C LEU A 194 10.69 12.08 -0.18
N TYR A 195 11.02 12.00 1.11
CA TYR A 195 11.08 13.20 1.94
C TYR A 195 12.22 14.14 1.51
N SER A 196 13.40 13.61 1.23
CA SER A 196 14.51 14.41 0.68
C SER A 196 14.16 15.03 -0.68
N TRP A 197 13.45 14.31 -1.55
CA TRP A 197 12.96 14.86 -2.82
C TRP A 197 11.98 16.02 -2.61
N ILE A 198 11.03 15.88 -1.68
CA ILE A 198 10.08 16.95 -1.33
C ILE A 198 10.84 18.19 -0.84
N LEU A 199 11.86 18.01 0.01
CA LEU A 199 12.69 19.12 0.50
C LEU A 199 13.44 19.82 -0.64
N VAL A 200 14.05 19.06 -1.57
CA VAL A 200 14.73 19.64 -2.75
C VAL A 200 13.74 20.41 -3.64
N LYS A 201 12.53 19.89 -3.89
CA LYS A 201 11.50 20.60 -4.68
C LYS A 201 11.03 21.89 -4.03
N ARG A 202 11.21 22.02 -2.71
CA ARG A 202 10.89 23.23 -1.93
C ARG A 202 12.11 24.10 -1.64
N ASP A 203 13.21 23.89 -2.34
CA ASP A 203 14.47 24.63 -2.18
C ASP A 203 15.09 24.52 -0.77
N ARG A 204 14.69 23.51 0.02
CA ARG A 204 15.22 23.21 1.36
C ARG A 204 16.39 22.23 1.25
N VAL A 205 17.40 22.59 0.47
CA VAL A 205 18.53 21.68 0.14
C VAL A 205 19.35 21.30 1.38
N ALA A 206 19.57 22.23 2.30
CA ALA A 206 20.30 21.95 3.54
C ALA A 206 19.59 20.88 4.40
N ASP A 207 18.26 20.97 4.53
CA ASP A 207 17.47 19.97 5.24
C ASP A 207 17.49 18.62 4.50
N ALA A 208 17.45 18.64 3.17
CA ALA A 208 17.55 17.41 2.37
C ALA A 208 18.90 16.71 2.59
N ILE A 209 20.01 17.44 2.69
CA ILE A 209 21.33 16.88 3.00
C ILE A 209 21.30 16.18 4.36
N ALA A 210 20.75 16.82 5.40
CA ALA A 210 20.66 16.24 6.73
C ALA A 210 19.82 14.94 6.74
N VAL A 211 18.69 14.94 6.05
CA VAL A 211 17.82 13.75 5.90
C VAL A 211 18.55 12.62 5.17
N LEU A 212 19.29 12.92 4.11
CA LEU A 212 20.03 11.92 3.34
C LEU A 212 21.25 11.39 4.10
N ASP A 213 21.87 12.20 4.96
CA ASP A 213 22.98 11.77 5.81
C ASP A 213 22.53 10.72 6.84
N GLU A 214 21.36 10.93 7.43
CA GLU A 214 20.70 9.94 8.28
C GLU A 214 20.28 8.71 7.45
N GLY A 215 19.63 8.93 6.30
CA GLY A 215 19.08 7.88 5.45
C GLY A 215 20.15 6.92 4.92
N ARG A 216 21.25 7.45 4.34
CA ARG A 216 22.34 6.61 3.80
C ARG A 216 22.99 5.73 4.85
N THR A 217 23.04 6.18 6.10
CA THR A 217 23.66 5.45 7.22
C THR A 217 22.72 4.38 7.76
N ARG A 218 21.41 4.64 7.75
CA ARG A 218 20.41 3.70 8.29
C ARG A 218 19.94 2.64 7.31
N THR A 219 19.94 2.94 6.02
CA THR A 219 19.41 2.03 5.00
C THR A 219 20.50 1.42 4.13
N GLU A 220 21.73 1.97 4.19
CA GLU A 220 22.87 1.58 3.36
C GLU A 220 22.58 1.57 1.84
N ASP A 221 21.59 2.35 1.42
CA ASP A 221 21.15 2.40 0.02
C ASP A 221 22.05 3.29 -0.85
N GLU A 222 22.43 2.76 -2.01
CA GLU A 222 23.34 3.44 -2.95
C GLU A 222 22.74 4.71 -3.55
N THR A 223 21.42 4.72 -3.80
CA THR A 223 20.73 5.88 -4.38
C THR A 223 20.74 7.03 -3.39
N LEU A 224 20.44 6.75 -2.10
CA LEU A 224 20.52 7.77 -1.04
C LEU A 224 21.94 8.30 -0.87
N ARG A 225 22.95 7.41 -0.88
CA ARG A 225 24.36 7.79 -0.78
C ARG A 225 24.79 8.70 -1.92
N THR A 226 24.44 8.33 -3.15
CA THR A 226 24.75 9.12 -4.36
C THR A 226 24.05 10.47 -4.34
N ASN A 227 22.77 10.50 -3.96
CA ASN A 227 22.02 11.75 -3.83
C ASN A 227 22.60 12.68 -2.77
N TRP A 228 23.02 12.14 -1.62
CA TRP A 228 23.71 12.91 -0.58
C TRP A 228 24.99 13.55 -1.14
N GLN A 229 25.83 12.77 -1.83
CA GLN A 229 27.06 13.28 -2.46
C GLN A 229 26.78 14.35 -3.52
N HIS A 230 25.67 14.25 -4.26
CA HIS A 230 25.30 15.30 -5.22
C HIS A 230 24.92 16.59 -4.51
N LEU A 231 24.08 16.53 -3.48
CA LEU A 231 23.63 17.73 -2.77
C LEU A 231 24.75 18.42 -1.99
N THR A 232 25.62 17.67 -1.31
CA THR A 232 26.76 18.26 -0.56
C THR A 232 27.76 18.95 -1.47
N ASN A 233 27.91 18.50 -2.71
CA ASN A 233 28.75 19.13 -3.73
C ASN A 233 28.01 20.20 -4.56
N ASN A 234 26.87 20.69 -4.10
CA ASN A 234 26.04 21.69 -4.78
C ASN A 234 25.60 21.27 -6.20
N ARG A 235 25.53 19.96 -6.47
CA ARG A 235 25.08 19.38 -7.75
C ARG A 235 23.60 19.04 -7.72
N VAL A 236 22.75 20.00 -7.32
CA VAL A 236 21.29 19.80 -7.15
C VAL A 236 20.62 19.22 -8.40
N ARG A 237 21.07 19.61 -9.61
CA ARG A 237 20.56 19.09 -10.89
C ARG A 237 20.79 17.58 -11.11
N HIS A 238 21.70 16.97 -10.36
CA HIS A 238 22.02 15.54 -10.46
C HIS A 238 21.26 14.69 -9.43
N PHE A 239 20.54 15.33 -8.49
CA PHE A 239 19.67 14.62 -7.55
C PHE A 239 18.59 13.85 -8.30
N SER A 240 18.51 12.54 -8.05
CA SER A 240 17.58 11.65 -8.74
C SER A 240 17.31 10.40 -7.93
N ASN A 241 16.03 10.05 -7.76
CA ASN A 241 15.61 8.80 -7.14
C ASN A 241 15.41 7.68 -8.17
N ALA A 242 15.84 7.87 -9.43
CA ALA A 242 15.69 6.89 -10.50
C ALA A 242 16.33 5.53 -10.19
N GLY A 243 17.35 5.49 -9.32
CA GLY A 243 17.99 4.25 -8.85
C GLY A 243 17.05 3.31 -8.08
N LEU A 244 15.96 3.82 -7.51
CA LEU A 244 14.93 3.03 -6.84
C LEU A 244 13.93 2.36 -7.80
N GLY A 245 14.04 2.66 -9.09
CA GLY A 245 13.27 2.04 -10.16
C GLY A 245 11.76 2.18 -9.98
N GLU A 246 11.04 1.08 -10.24
CA GLU A 246 9.57 1.05 -10.26
C GLU A 246 8.93 1.52 -8.96
N THR A 247 9.57 1.30 -7.80
CA THR A 247 9.02 1.73 -6.51
C THR A 247 8.93 3.26 -6.38
N TRP A 248 9.88 3.98 -7.00
CA TRP A 248 9.84 5.44 -7.07
C TRP A 248 8.78 5.93 -8.06
N TYR A 249 8.76 5.35 -9.25
CA TYR A 249 7.81 5.76 -10.30
C TYR A 249 6.35 5.40 -9.98
N ALA A 250 6.13 4.38 -9.16
CA ALA A 250 4.82 4.05 -8.60
C ALA A 250 4.21 5.20 -7.77
N LEU A 251 5.01 6.16 -7.30
CA LEU A 251 4.49 7.35 -6.61
C LEU A 251 3.91 8.39 -7.58
N HIS A 252 4.08 8.25 -8.90
CA HIS A 252 3.56 9.19 -9.90
C HIS A 252 3.97 10.65 -9.67
N LEU A 253 5.13 10.87 -9.04
CA LEU A 253 5.73 12.19 -8.82
C LEU A 253 6.67 12.59 -9.95
N GLU A 254 7.27 11.59 -10.61
CA GLU A 254 8.15 11.74 -11.76
C GLU A 254 7.87 10.62 -12.77
N GLU A 255 8.19 10.86 -14.03
CA GLU A 255 8.08 9.86 -15.10
C GLU A 255 9.45 9.22 -15.37
N PRO A 256 9.49 7.91 -15.69
CA PRO A 256 10.73 7.25 -16.06
C PRO A 256 11.30 7.89 -17.34
N ARG A 257 12.56 8.32 -17.27
CA ARG A 257 13.25 8.83 -18.46
C ARG A 257 13.42 7.69 -19.46
N PRO A 258 13.10 7.87 -20.75
CA PRO A 258 13.27 6.83 -21.74
C PRO A 258 14.74 6.43 -21.81
N VAL A 259 15.03 5.15 -21.60
CA VAL A 259 16.38 4.61 -21.73
C VAL A 259 16.78 4.81 -23.19
N LYS A 260 17.70 5.75 -23.44
CA LYS A 260 18.35 5.87 -24.75
C LYS A 260 19.18 4.61 -24.95
N ILE A 261 18.61 3.60 -25.62
CA ILE A 261 19.36 2.42 -26.06
C ILE A 261 20.42 2.94 -27.03
N ARG A 262 21.67 3.06 -26.55
CA ARG A 262 22.81 3.34 -27.42
C ARG A 262 22.96 2.10 -28.28
N GLN A 263 22.45 2.14 -29.51
CA GLN A 263 22.70 1.10 -30.50
C GLN A 263 24.22 1.01 -30.67
N THR A 264 24.82 -0.05 -30.13
CA THR A 264 26.20 -0.40 -30.40
C THR A 264 26.27 -0.67 -31.90
N ARG A 265 26.75 0.30 -32.69
CA ARG A 265 27.05 0.08 -34.11
C ARG A 265 28.04 -1.07 -34.19
N PHE A 266 27.58 -2.24 -34.59
CA PHE A 266 28.40 -3.40 -34.86
C PHE A 266 29.27 -3.06 -36.08
N SER A 267 30.49 -2.60 -35.84
CA SER A 267 31.50 -2.45 -36.89
C SER A 267 31.95 -3.84 -37.30
N GLY A 268 31.32 -4.39 -38.34
CA GLY A 268 31.79 -5.63 -38.97
C GLY A 268 33.22 -5.48 -39.50
N PRO A 269 34.03 -6.56 -39.52
CA PRO A 269 35.41 -6.47 -39.95
C PRO A 269 35.50 -6.09 -41.44
N ALA A 270 36.32 -5.08 -41.74
CA ALA A 270 36.63 -4.67 -43.10
C ALA A 270 37.28 -5.83 -43.86
N ARG A 271 36.58 -6.37 -44.88
CA ARG A 271 37.18 -7.28 -45.86
C ARG A 271 38.33 -6.56 -46.56
N ARG A 272 39.57 -6.96 -46.27
CA ARG A 272 40.73 -6.62 -47.10
C ARG A 272 40.60 -7.37 -48.43
N ARG A 273 40.78 -6.65 -49.52
CA ARG A 273 40.92 -7.18 -50.89
C ARG A 273 42.28 -7.84 -51.06
#